data_AF-G6AEN8-F1
#
_entry.id   AF-G6AEN8-F1
#
_cell.length_a   1.000
_cell.length_b   1.000
_cell.length_c   1.000
_cell.angle_alpha   90.00
_cell.angle_beta   90.00
_cell.angle_gamma   90.00
#
_symmetry.space_group_name_H-M   'P 1'
#
loop_
_entity.id
_entity.type
_entity.pdbx_description
1 polymer ?
#
loop_
_entity_poly.entity_id
_entity_poly.type
_entity_poly.pdbx_seq_one_letter_code
_entity_poly.pdbx_strand_id
1 'polypeptide(L)' 'MAGFVFIKQHDAMQCGAACIVILCHFYGKKYSLQQISKSLESSKGGVSMYDISELAKK' A
#
# COMPACT_ATOMS: atom_id res chain seq x y z
N MET A 1 0.36 -10.86 18.98
CA MET A 1 0.84 -10.29 17.70
C MET A 1 -0.25 -10.52 16.67
N ALA A 2 -0.75 -9.48 16.01
CA ALA A 2 -1.68 -9.68 14.91
C ALA A 2 -0.91 -10.30 13.74
N GLY A 3 -1.37 -11.43 13.21
CA GLY A 3 -0.76 -12.03 12.02
C GLY A 3 -0.88 -11.10 10.81
N PHE A 4 -0.15 -11.39 9.73
CA PHE A 4 -0.32 -10.68 8.47
C PHE A 4 -1.76 -10.84 7.97
N VAL A 5 -2.49 -9.73 7.87
CA VAL A 5 -3.85 -9.72 7.33
C VAL A 5 -3.78 -9.87 5.82
N PHE A 6 -4.76 -10.55 5.24
CA PHE A 6 -4.91 -10.59 3.79
C PHE A 6 -5.67 -9.34 3.32
N ILE A 7 -5.07 -8.57 2.41
CA ILE A 7 -5.69 -7.42 1.77
C ILE A 7 -5.89 -7.74 0.29
N LYS A 8 -7.15 -7.81 -0.15
CA LYS A 8 -7.49 -8.07 -1.54
C LYS A 8 -7.27 -6.81 -2.38
N GLN A 9 -6.41 -6.90 -3.40
CA GLN A 9 -6.30 -5.88 -4.44
C GLN A 9 -7.53 -5.94 -5.35
N HIS A 10 -8.17 -4.79 -5.59
CA HIS A 10 -9.35 -4.69 -6.46
C HIS A 10 -8.97 -4.34 -7.90
N ASP A 11 -7.78 -3.77 -8.08
CA ASP A 11 -7.22 -3.39 -9.38
C ASP A 11 -5.79 -3.94 -9.53
N ALA A 12 -5.37 -4.22 -10.76
CA ALA A 12 -4.07 -4.81 -11.04
C ALA A 12 -2.89 -3.87 -10.66
N MET A 13 -3.12 -2.55 -10.62
CA MET A 13 -2.13 -1.55 -10.20
C MET A 13 -2.05 -1.36 -8.67
N GLN A 14 -2.92 -2.00 -7.89
CA GLN A 14 -2.96 -1.85 -6.43
C GLN A 14 -2.03 -2.81 -5.68
N CYS A 15 -1.19 -3.58 -6.37
CA CYS A 15 -0.30 -4.54 -5.73
C CYS A 15 0.65 -3.89 -4.70
N GLY A 16 1.23 -2.73 -5.03
CA GLY A 16 2.06 -1.96 -4.10
C GLY A 16 1.27 -1.43 -2.90
N ALA A 17 0.08 -0.88 -3.15
CA ALA A 17 -0.79 -0.36 -2.09
C ALA A 17 -1.22 -1.45 -1.11
N ALA A 18 -1.61 -2.62 -1.62
CA ALA A 18 -2.03 -3.76 -0.80
C ALA A 18 -0.90 -4.21 0.13
N CYS A 19 0.32 -4.39 -0.39
CA CYS A 19 1.49 -4.76 0.42
C CYS A 19 1.74 -3.77 1.57
N ILE A 20 1.65 -2.47 1.30
CA ILE A 20 1.86 -1.45 2.32
C ILE A 20 0.75 -1.50 3.38
N VAL A 21 -0.51 -1.66 3.00
CA VAL A 21 -1.61 -1.79 3.97
C VAL A 21 -1.42 -3.01 4.87
N ILE A 22 -1.02 -4.16 4.30
CA ILE A 22 -0.71 -5.38 5.07
C ILE A 22 0.34 -5.09 6.15
N LEU A 23 1.44 -4.43 5.76
CA LEU A 23 2.53 -4.07 6.66
C LEU A 23 2.06 -3.05 7.72
N CYS A 24 1.34 -2.00 7.33
CA CYS A 24 0.82 -1.03 8.26
C CYS A 24 -0.08 -1.67 9.32
N HIS A 25 -1.01 -2.54 8.91
CA HIS A 25 -1.88 -3.26 9.83
C HIS A 25 -1.10 -4.19 10.77
N PHE A 26 -0.06 -4.85 10.26
CA PHE A 26 0.86 -5.65 11.07
C PHE A 26 1.55 -4.82 12.17
N TYR A 27 1.94 -3.59 11.86
CA TYR A 27 2.50 -2.63 12.83
C TYR A 27 1.44 -1.85 13.63
N GLY A 28 0.16 -2.21 13.54
CA GLY A 28 -0.94 -1.58 14.31
C GLY A 28 -1.46 -0.25 13.74
N LYS A 29 -0.99 0.16 12.55
CA LYS A 29 -1.51 1.34 11.83
C LYS A 29 -2.65 0.94 10.90
N LYS A 30 -3.82 1.54 11.07
CA LYS A 30 -5.00 1.27 10.22
C LYS A 30 -5.06 2.25 9.06
N TYR A 31 -4.73 1.77 7.86
CA TYR A 31 -4.97 2.48 6.60
C TYR A 31 -5.93 1.69 5.72
N SER A 32 -6.68 2.39 4.88
CA SER A 32 -7.47 1.78 3.80
C SER A 32 -6.63 1.63 2.54
N LEU A 33 -6.96 0.61 1.74
CA LEU A 33 -6.36 0.41 0.41
C LEU A 33 -6.47 1.65 -0.47
N GLN A 34 -7.62 2.33 -0.41
CA GLN A 34 -7.92 3.50 -1.23
C GLN A 34 -7.07 4.71 -0.84
N GLN A 35 -6.80 4.92 0.45
CA GLN A 35 -5.91 5.99 0.94
C GLN A 35 -4.47 5.81 0.45
N ILE A 36 -3.95 4.59 0.56
CA ILE A 36 -2.59 4.27 0.10
C ILE A 36 -2.52 4.33 -1.43
N SER A 37 -3.50 3.78 -2.13
CA SER A 37 -3.55 3.78 -3.61
C SER A 37 -3.55 5.21 -4.15
N LYS A 38 -4.33 6.12 -3.56
CA LYS A 38 -4.36 7.53 -3.95
C LYS A 38 -3.01 8.23 -3.74
N SER A 39 -2.27 7.83 -2.71
CA SER A 39 -0.96 8.41 -2.41
C SER A 39 0.16 7.83 -3.30
N LEU A 40 -0.10 6.70 -3.96
CA LEU A 40 0.77 6.04 -4.92
C LEU A 40 0.31 6.26 -6.38
N GLU A 41 -0.58 7.24 -6.64
CA GLU A 41 -1.02 7.61 -7.99
C GLU A 41 0.16 8.16 -8.82
N SER A 42 1.02 7.25 -9.26
CA SER A 42 2.25 7.57 -9.98
C SER A 42 2.19 6.92 -11.35
N SER A 43 1.85 7.73 -12.35
CA SER A 43 2.10 7.52 -13.78
C SER A 43 1.40 6.33 -14.45
N LYS A 44 1.25 6.42 -15.79
CA LYS A 44 0.64 5.39 -16.66
C LYS A 44 1.34 4.01 -16.59
N GLY A 45 2.51 3.92 -15.96
CA GLY A 45 3.31 2.69 -15.82
C GLY A 45 3.18 1.97 -14.47
N GLY A 46 2.35 2.47 -13.55
CA GLY A 46 2.22 1.91 -12.20
C GLY A 46 3.25 2.45 -11.21
N VAL A 47 3.22 1.90 -9.99
CA VAL A 47 3.96 2.44 -8.84
C VAL A 47 5.45 2.10 -8.92
N SER A 48 6.32 3.10 -8.77
CA SER A 48 7.77 2.86 -8.70
C SER A 48 8.23 2.52 -7.27
N MET A 49 9.38 1.86 -7.14
CA MET A 49 10.00 1.61 -5.83
C MET A 49 10.36 2.91 -5.10
N TYR A 50 10.61 4.01 -5.83
CA TYR A 50 10.86 5.31 -5.24
C TYR A 50 9.61 5.87 -4.56
N ASP A 51 8.45 5.80 -5.22
CA ASP A 51 7.17 6.24 -4.65
C ASP A 51 6.82 5.48 -3.36
N ILE A 52 7.05 4.16 -3.36
CA ILE A 52 6.84 3.31 -2.18
C ILE A 52 7.76 3.74 -1.04
N SER A 53 9.04 4.01 -1.32
CA SER A 53 10.03 4.44 -0.33
C SER A 53 9.68 5.81 0.26
N GLU A 54 9.29 6.77 -0.59
CA GLU A 54 8.85 8.09 -0.14
C GLU A 54 7.57 8.03 0.70
N LEU A 55 6.62 7.18 0.31
CA LEU A 55 5.41 6.97 1.10
C LEU A 55 5.71 6.35 2.46
N ALA A 56 6.63 5.38 2.54
CA ALA A 56 6.99 4.72 3.79
C ALA A 56 7.70 5.63 4.81
N LYS A 57 8.28 6.74 4.35
CA LYS A 57 8.91 7.76 5.22
C LYS A 57 7.89 8.72 5.86
N LYS A 58 6.66 8.78 5.35
CA LYS A 58 5.57 9.60 5.91
C LYS A 58 4.84 8.86 7.04
#